data_AF-A0A353LWX4-F1
#
_entry.id   AF-A0A353LWX4-F1
#
_cell.length_a   1.000
_cell.length_b   1.000
_cell.length_c   1.000
_cell.angle_alpha   90.00
_cell.angle_beta   90.00
_cell.angle_gamma   90.00
#
_symmetry.space_group_name_H-M   'P 1'
#
loop_
_entity.id
_entity.type
_entity.pdbx_description
1 polymer ?
#
loop_
_entity_poly.entity_id
_entity_poly.type
_entity_poly.pdbx_seq_one_letter_code
_entity_poly.pdbx_strand_id
1 'polypeptide(L)'
;MIMSIVALILAELYIFLGGGELLSLGDLLKVLGLIFLSTMASGSMIYFMVSFFHTQNAFGVASTVLGTLIGFLMGIYVPIGVLPSAVQAIIKVFPISHAAVLFRQVLMDVPLARSFVGAPPAMVDGFKSSLGVVFQFGDHTVSSMESLLILVVTTILFFILGVWRMLSPRKT
;
A
#
# COMPACT_ATOMS: atom_id res chain seq x y z
N MET A 1 1.10 12.44 3.16
CA MET A 1 2.18 13.11 2.40
C MET A 1 3.32 13.64 3.27
N ILE A 2 3.16 14.70 4.09
CA ILE A 2 4.29 15.28 4.86
C ILE A 2 4.96 14.22 5.76
N MET A 3 4.19 13.51 6.58
CA MET A 3 4.73 12.44 7.43
C MET A 3 5.39 11.32 6.63
N SER A 4 4.90 11.02 5.42
CA SER A 4 5.48 10.01 4.53
C SER A 4 6.82 10.45 3.96
N ILE A 5 6.97 11.75 3.66
CA ILE A 5 8.26 12.33 3.22
C ILE A 5 9.26 12.30 4.37
N VAL A 6 8.84 12.65 5.59
CA VAL A 6 9.69 12.51 6.79
C VAL A 6 10.11 11.06 6.96
N ALA A 7 9.18 10.10 6.86
CA ALA A 7 9.50 8.68 6.94
C ALA A 7 10.48 8.22 5.85
N LEU A 8 10.33 8.72 4.61
CA LEU A 8 11.27 8.44 3.52
C LEU A 8 12.67 8.96 3.84
N ILE A 9 12.80 10.20 4.32
CA ILE A 9 14.10 10.76 4.71
C ILE A 9 14.75 9.92 5.82
N LEU A 10 13.97 9.51 6.82
CA LEU A 10 14.47 8.66 7.91
C LEU A 10 14.86 7.26 7.42
N ALA A 11 14.10 6.68 6.49
CA ALA A 11 14.41 5.38 5.89
C ALA A 11 15.71 5.42 5.07
N GLU A 12 15.87 6.44 4.21
CA GLU A 12 17.09 6.64 3.43
C GLU A 12 18.31 6.86 4.33
N LEU A 13 18.17 7.68 5.39
CA LEU A 13 19.23 7.90 6.36
C LEU A 13 19.60 6.60 7.08
N TYR A 14 18.60 5.81 7.48
CA TYR A 14 18.81 4.52 8.13
C TYR A 14 19.56 3.54 7.22
N ILE A 15 19.16 3.43 5.94
CA ILE A 15 19.81 2.57 4.95
C ILE A 15 21.26 3.01 4.73
N PHE A 16 21.51 4.31 4.56
CA PHE A 16 22.85 4.86 4.35
C PHE A 16 23.77 4.62 5.55
N LEU A 17 23.29 4.89 6.78
CA LEU A 17 24.05 4.63 8.00
C LEU A 17 24.30 3.14 8.23
N GLY A 18 23.42 2.27 7.71
CA GLY A 18 23.59 0.82 7.71
C GLY A 18 24.54 0.27 6.64
N GLY A 19 25.19 1.13 5.84
CA GLY A 19 26.10 0.73 4.76
C GLY A 19 25.40 0.39 3.44
N GLY A 20 24.10 0.67 3.31
CA GLY A 20 23.37 0.59 2.06
C GLY A 20 23.59 1.80 1.17
N GLU A 21 23.06 1.74 -0.05
CA GLU A 21 23.07 2.85 -1.00
C GLU A 21 21.75 3.63 -0.91
N LEU A 22 21.85 4.95 -1.06
CA LEU A 22 20.68 5.81 -1.23
C LEU A 22 19.97 5.45 -2.54
N LEU A 23 18.66 5.68 -2.59
CA LEU A 23 17.87 5.51 -3.80
C LEU A 23 18.45 6.36 -4.93
N SER A 24 18.46 5.76 -6.13
CA SER A 24 18.73 6.51 -7.36
C SER A 24 17.70 7.63 -7.51
N LEU A 25 18.05 8.70 -8.23
CA LEU A 25 17.09 9.79 -8.48
C LEU A 25 15.80 9.28 -9.13
N GLY A 26 15.90 8.27 -9.99
CA GLY A 26 14.74 7.65 -10.63
C GLY A 26 13.83 6.93 -9.62
N ASP A 27 14.41 6.15 -8.71
CA ASP A 27 13.63 5.42 -7.70
C ASP A 27 13.08 6.34 -6.61
N LEU A 28 13.81 7.39 -6.25
CA LEU A 28 13.31 8.45 -5.38
C LEU A 28 12.06 9.11 -5.98
N LEU A 29 12.08 9.45 -7.27
CA LEU A 29 10.93 10.01 -7.97
C LEU A 29 9.76 9.03 -8.03
N LYS A 30 10.02 7.73 -8.26
CA LYS A 30 8.97 6.69 -8.18
C LYS A 30 8.34 6.65 -6.79
N VAL A 31 9.14 6.61 -5.73
CA VAL A 31 8.64 6.56 -4.34
C VAL A 31 7.84 7.82 -4.01
N LEU A 32 8.28 9.01 -4.41
CA LEU A 32 7.53 10.25 -4.22
C LEU A 32 6.18 10.22 -4.96
N GLY A 33 6.17 9.73 -6.21
CA GLY A 33 4.93 9.53 -6.97
C GLY A 33 3.99 8.53 -6.30
N LEU A 34 4.53 7.43 -5.76
CA LEU A 34 3.75 6.43 -5.00
C LEU A 34 3.23 6.99 -3.67
N ILE A 35 3.98 7.86 -2.97
CA ILE A 35 3.51 8.57 -1.77
C ILE A 35 2.31 9.45 -2.12
N PHE A 36 2.40 10.19 -3.22
CA PHE A 36 1.33 11.05 -3.69
C PHE A 36 0.08 10.23 -4.05
N LEU A 37 0.22 9.23 -4.92
CA LEU A 37 -0.87 8.37 -5.37
C LEU A 37 -1.51 7.60 -4.21
N SER A 38 -0.72 7.01 -3.31
CA SER A 38 -1.24 6.27 -2.16
C SER A 38 -1.96 7.19 -1.16
N THR A 39 -1.47 8.41 -0.94
CA THR A 39 -2.16 9.43 -0.15
C THR A 39 -3.51 9.81 -0.77
N MET A 40 -3.58 9.99 -2.10
CA MET A 40 -4.84 10.29 -2.79
C MET A 40 -5.83 9.13 -2.73
N ALA A 41 -5.37 7.90 -2.99
CA ALA A 41 -6.22 6.71 -2.97
C ALA A 41 -6.81 6.46 -1.58
N SER A 42 -5.96 6.42 -0.55
CA SER A 42 -6.40 6.26 0.83
C SER A 42 -7.26 7.44 1.29
N GLY A 43 -6.86 8.68 0.98
CA GLY A 43 -7.60 9.88 1.35
C GLY A 43 -9.01 9.90 0.76
N SER A 44 -9.16 9.53 -0.52
CA SER A 44 -10.46 9.46 -1.21
C SER A 44 -11.36 8.37 -0.61
N MET A 45 -10.81 7.20 -0.31
CA MET A 45 -11.53 6.10 0.32
C MET A 45 -12.03 6.47 1.73
N ILE A 46 -11.15 7.05 2.55
CA ILE A 46 -11.51 7.53 3.89
C ILE A 46 -12.52 8.68 3.81
N TYR A 47 -12.34 9.61 2.89
CA TYR A 47 -13.29 10.70 2.65
C TYR A 47 -14.70 10.18 2.37
N PHE A 48 -14.85 9.24 1.44
CA PHE A 48 -16.14 8.61 1.16
C PHE A 48 -16.71 7.91 2.40
N MET A 49 -15.90 7.13 3.12
CA MET A 49 -16.36 6.42 4.31
C MET A 49 -16.82 7.38 5.42
N VAL A 50 -16.05 8.44 5.67
CA VAL A 50 -16.37 9.45 6.70
C VAL A 50 -17.61 10.26 6.35
N SER A 51 -17.95 10.39 5.07
CA SER A 51 -19.17 11.09 4.64
C SER A 51 -20.49 10.46 5.13
N PHE A 52 -20.43 9.23 5.67
CA PHE A 52 -21.57 8.56 6.32
C PHE A 52 -21.67 8.82 7.82
N PHE A 53 -20.65 9.41 8.46
CA PHE A 53 -20.68 9.67 9.89
C PHE A 53 -21.27 11.05 10.21
N HIS A 54 -22.17 11.07 11.19
CA HIS A 54 -22.91 12.27 11.59
C HIS A 54 -22.48 12.83 12.94
N THR A 55 -21.65 12.11 13.70
CA THR A 55 -21.19 12.51 15.03
C THR A 55 -19.69 12.30 15.18
N GLN A 56 -19.07 13.11 16.04
CA GLN A 56 -17.67 12.97 16.42
C GLN A 56 -17.38 11.58 17.01
N ASN A 57 -18.34 11.00 17.75
CA ASN A 57 -18.20 9.69 18.36
C ASN A 57 -18.15 8.57 17.29
N ALA A 58 -19.05 8.58 16.32
CA ALA A 58 -19.04 7.60 15.22
C ALA A 58 -17.73 7.68 14.41
N PHE A 59 -17.27 8.90 14.12
CA PHE A 59 -15.97 9.11 13.47
C PHE A 59 -14.80 8.58 14.31
N GLY A 60 -14.82 8.82 15.63
CA GLY A 60 -13.80 8.34 16.56
C GLY A 60 -13.71 6.81 16.58
N VAL A 61 -14.84 6.12 16.75
CA VAL A 61 -14.89 4.65 16.75
C VAL A 61 -14.38 4.08 15.42
N ALA A 62 -14.83 4.63 14.29
CA ALA A 62 -14.37 4.20 12.98
C ALA A 62 -12.87 4.42 12.78
N SER A 63 -12.34 5.56 13.23
CA SER A 63 -10.90 5.87 13.15
C SER A 63 -10.08 4.90 13.98
N THR A 64 -10.55 4.51 15.17
CA THR A 64 -9.88 3.50 16.00
C THR A 64 -9.86 2.14 15.31
N VAL A 65 -10.99 1.67 14.77
CA VAL A 65 -11.07 0.38 14.08
C VAL A 65 -10.18 0.35 12.83
N LEU A 66 -10.18 1.42 12.04
CA LEU A 66 -9.29 1.51 10.89
C LEU A 66 -7.82 1.56 11.32
N GLY A 67 -7.50 2.34 12.35
CA GLY A 67 -6.14 2.48 12.85
C GLY A 67 -5.55 1.15 13.33
N THR A 68 -6.35 0.27 13.93
CA THR A 68 -5.89 -1.05 14.37
C THR A 68 -5.77 -2.05 13.22
N LEU A 69 -6.65 -1.97 12.22
CA LEU A 69 -6.69 -2.94 11.13
C LEU A 69 -5.79 -2.59 9.94
N ILE A 70 -5.45 -1.32 9.72
CA ILE A 70 -4.81 -0.88 8.46
C ILE A 70 -3.47 -1.57 8.19
N GLY A 71 -2.66 -1.80 9.22
CA GLY A 71 -1.37 -2.50 9.06
C GLY A 71 -1.53 -3.99 8.72
N PHE A 72 -2.61 -4.62 9.18
CA PHE A 72 -2.96 -5.99 8.78
C PHE A 72 -3.53 -6.03 7.36
N LEU A 73 -4.46 -5.12 7.05
CA LEU A 73 -5.08 -5.03 5.72
C LEU A 73 -4.05 -4.79 4.62
N MET A 74 -2.98 -4.05 4.92
CA MET A 74 -1.87 -3.80 3.99
C MET A 74 -0.74 -4.83 4.06
N GLY A 75 -0.85 -5.84 4.94
CA GLY A 75 0.17 -6.87 5.12
C GLY A 75 1.53 -6.30 5.56
N ILE A 76 1.55 -5.29 6.42
CA ILE A 76 2.78 -4.59 6.87
C ILE A 76 3.36 -5.26 8.12
N TYR A 77 2.53 -5.79 9.02
CA TYR A 77 3.01 -6.33 10.31
C TYR A 77 3.73 -7.67 10.21
N VAL A 78 3.33 -8.53 9.27
CA VAL A 78 3.91 -9.86 9.10
C VAL A 78 3.93 -10.22 7.60
N PRO A 79 4.84 -11.12 7.18
CA PRO A 79 4.82 -11.69 5.84
C PRO A 79 3.43 -12.23 5.50
N ILE A 80 2.88 -11.87 4.35
CA ILE A 80 1.54 -12.32 3.97
C ILE A 80 1.50 -13.85 3.82
N GLY A 81 2.62 -14.48 3.43
CA GLY A 81 2.71 -15.93 3.23
C GLY A 81 2.51 -16.76 4.48
N VAL A 82 2.67 -16.18 5.68
CA VAL A 82 2.44 -16.90 6.96
C VAL A 82 0.99 -16.82 7.43
N LEU A 83 0.15 -16.02 6.77
CA LEU A 83 -1.25 -15.84 7.14
C LEU A 83 -2.15 -16.90 6.52
N PRO A 84 -3.31 -17.22 7.13
CA PRO A 84 -4.31 -18.07 6.51
C PRO A 84 -4.75 -17.55 5.13
N SER A 85 -5.07 -18.45 4.21
CA SER A 85 -5.43 -18.12 2.82
C SER A 85 -6.54 -17.07 2.69
N ALA A 86 -7.55 -17.12 3.58
CA ALA A 86 -8.62 -16.14 3.63
C ALA A 86 -8.11 -14.72 3.94
N VAL A 87 -7.17 -14.59 4.89
CA VAL A 87 -6.59 -13.30 5.26
C VAL A 87 -5.71 -12.76 4.12
N GLN A 88 -4.93 -13.64 3.49
CA GLN A 88 -4.16 -13.28 2.30
C GLN A 88 -5.05 -12.74 1.18
N ALA A 89 -6.20 -13.39 0.93
CA ALA A 89 -7.15 -12.95 -0.08
C ALA A 89 -7.69 -11.54 0.22
N ILE A 90 -8.07 -11.27 1.48
CA ILE A 90 -8.51 -9.94 1.92
C ILE A 90 -7.42 -8.89 1.65
N ILE A 91 -6.18 -9.18 2.04
CA ILE A 91 -5.04 -8.27 1.83
C ILE A 91 -4.81 -7.99 0.35
N LYS A 92 -4.81 -9.05 -0.48
CA LYS A 92 -4.55 -8.94 -1.92
C LYS A 92 -5.65 -8.20 -2.69
N VAL A 93 -6.90 -8.24 -2.21
CA VAL A 93 -8.05 -7.55 -2.84
C VAL A 93 -8.19 -6.11 -2.31
N PHE A 94 -7.70 -5.82 -1.11
CA PHE A 94 -7.80 -4.49 -0.53
C PHE A 94 -6.99 -3.48 -1.36
N PRO A 95 -7.63 -2.45 -1.94
CA PRO A 95 -7.01 -1.64 -3.00
C PRO A 95 -5.75 -0.91 -2.53
N ILE A 96 -5.73 -0.43 -1.28
CA ILE A 96 -4.59 0.32 -0.74
C ILE A 96 -3.38 -0.58 -0.52
N SER A 97 -3.55 -1.90 -0.38
CA SER A 97 -2.43 -2.86 -0.27
C SER A 97 -1.53 -2.86 -1.50
N HIS A 98 -2.06 -2.53 -2.68
CA HIS A 98 -1.28 -2.40 -3.90
C HIS A 98 -0.25 -1.26 -3.83
N ALA A 99 -0.45 -0.25 -2.98
CA ALA A 99 0.59 0.74 -2.71
C ALA A 99 1.78 0.10 -1.99
N ALA A 100 1.53 -0.76 -1.00
CA ALA A 100 2.59 -1.47 -0.28
C ALA A 100 3.40 -2.40 -1.22
N VAL A 101 2.72 -3.08 -2.14
CA VAL A 101 3.37 -3.89 -3.20
C VAL A 101 4.33 -3.03 -4.03
N LEU A 102 3.85 -1.89 -4.55
CA LEU A 102 4.65 -0.99 -5.38
C LEU A 102 5.84 -0.39 -4.62
N PHE A 103 5.65 0.01 -3.35
CA PHE A 103 6.77 0.47 -2.52
C PHE A 103 7.81 -0.63 -2.32
N ARG A 104 7.39 -1.87 -2.01
CA ARG A 104 8.32 -3.00 -1.87
C ARG A 104 9.06 -3.28 -3.17
N GLN A 105 8.39 -3.23 -4.31
CA GLN A 105 9.03 -3.46 -5.61
C GLN A 105 10.15 -2.45 -5.88
N VAL A 106 9.93 -1.16 -5.58
CA VAL A 106 10.95 -0.12 -5.79
C VAL A 106 12.05 -0.19 -4.73
N LEU A 107 11.69 -0.24 -3.44
CA LEU A 107 12.64 -0.18 -2.34
C LEU A 107 13.46 -1.47 -2.19
N MET A 108 12.91 -2.61 -2.59
CA MET A 108 13.58 -3.91 -2.44
C MET A 108 14.32 -4.35 -3.70
N ASP A 109 14.27 -3.63 -4.81
CA ASP A 109 14.90 -4.05 -6.07
C ASP A 109 16.40 -4.33 -5.90
N VAL A 110 17.14 -3.34 -5.39
CA VAL A 110 18.59 -3.44 -5.13
C VAL A 110 18.93 -4.50 -4.07
N PRO A 111 18.34 -4.51 -2.86
CA PRO A 111 18.70 -5.51 -1.86
C PRO A 111 18.31 -6.93 -2.28
N LEU A 112 17.21 -7.14 -3.01
CA LEU A 112 16.86 -8.46 -3.55
C LEU A 112 17.92 -8.93 -4.55
N ALA A 113 18.36 -8.06 -5.47
CA ALA A 113 19.38 -8.41 -6.45
C ALA A 113 20.72 -8.78 -5.80
N ARG A 114 21.08 -8.14 -4.67
CA ARG A 114 22.33 -8.41 -3.94
C ARG A 114 22.23 -9.62 -3.01
N SER A 115 21.14 -9.76 -2.26
CA SER A 115 21.01 -10.81 -1.25
C SER A 115 20.76 -12.20 -1.85
N PHE A 116 20.24 -12.28 -3.07
CA PHE A 116 19.92 -13.54 -3.74
C PHE A 116 20.87 -13.86 -4.92
N VAL A 117 22.08 -13.28 -4.96
CA VAL A 117 23.08 -13.62 -5.99
C VAL A 117 23.37 -15.12 -5.96
N GLY A 118 23.18 -15.79 -7.10
CA GLY A 118 23.41 -17.23 -7.24
C GLY A 118 22.30 -18.13 -6.67
N ALA A 119 21.22 -17.55 -6.13
CA ALA A 119 20.09 -18.32 -5.62
C ALA A 119 19.21 -18.87 -6.75
N PRO A 120 18.55 -20.03 -6.58
CA PRO A 120 17.57 -20.54 -7.54
C PRO A 120 16.39 -19.57 -7.71
N PRO A 121 15.89 -19.32 -8.94
CA PRO A 121 14.77 -18.40 -9.19
C PRO A 121 13.52 -18.70 -8.34
N ALA A 122 13.18 -19.99 -8.19
CA ALA A 122 12.04 -20.42 -7.39
C ALA A 122 12.11 -19.99 -5.92
N MET A 123 13.32 -19.86 -5.35
CA MET A 123 13.52 -19.36 -3.98
C MET A 123 13.23 -17.86 -3.90
N VAL A 124 13.68 -17.09 -4.89
CA VAL A 124 13.45 -15.64 -4.97
C VAL A 124 11.97 -15.34 -5.16
N ASP A 125 11.29 -16.09 -6.03
CA ASP A 125 9.86 -15.93 -6.28
C ASP A 125 9.03 -16.31 -5.05
N GLY A 126 9.38 -17.42 -4.38
CA GLY A 126 8.76 -17.80 -3.10
C GLY A 126 8.93 -16.72 -2.03
N PHE A 127 10.11 -16.11 -1.95
CA PHE A 127 10.38 -15.00 -1.02
C PHE A 127 9.54 -13.75 -1.35
N LYS A 128 9.50 -13.34 -2.63
CA LYS A 128 8.71 -12.20 -3.09
C LYS A 128 7.22 -12.39 -2.82
N SER A 129 6.68 -13.57 -3.11
CA SER A 129 5.27 -13.91 -2.83
C SER A 129 4.98 -13.96 -1.34
N SER A 130 5.88 -14.52 -0.53
CA SER A 130 5.72 -14.62 0.92
C SER A 130 5.71 -13.25 1.61
N LEU A 131 6.58 -12.32 1.19
CA LEU A 131 6.63 -10.96 1.74
C LEU A 131 5.58 -10.01 1.15
N GLY A 132 4.88 -10.42 0.09
CA GLY A 132 3.94 -9.54 -0.61
C GLY A 132 4.63 -8.43 -1.39
N VAL A 133 5.82 -8.72 -1.94
CA VAL A 133 6.48 -7.92 -2.98
C VAL A 133 5.76 -8.10 -4.32
N VAL A 134 5.12 -9.25 -4.49
CA VAL A 134 4.18 -9.52 -5.58
C VAL A 134 2.92 -10.15 -5.00
N PHE A 135 1.77 -9.84 -5.60
CA PHE A 135 0.53 -10.54 -5.31
C PHE A 135 0.25 -11.57 -6.39
N GLN A 136 -0.15 -12.76 -5.96
CA GLN A 136 -0.43 -13.88 -6.85
C GLN A 136 -1.82 -14.45 -6.57
N PHE A 137 -2.60 -14.64 -7.63
CA PHE A 137 -3.93 -15.24 -7.64
C PHE A 137 -3.91 -16.48 -8.52
N GLY A 138 -3.74 -17.66 -7.90
CA GLY A 138 -3.47 -18.89 -8.65
C GLY A 138 -2.17 -18.74 -9.43
N ASP A 139 -2.24 -18.87 -10.76
CA ASP A 139 -1.09 -18.70 -11.66
C ASP A 139 -0.86 -17.25 -12.10
N HIS A 140 -1.80 -16.34 -11.84
CA HIS A 140 -1.68 -14.94 -12.24
C HIS A 140 -0.90 -14.12 -11.22
N THR A 141 0.18 -13.48 -11.67
CA THR A 141 0.95 -12.53 -10.86
C THR A 141 0.53 -11.11 -11.23
N VAL A 142 0.04 -10.37 -10.23
CA VAL A 142 -0.36 -8.97 -10.41
C VAL A 142 0.87 -8.13 -10.74
N SER A 143 0.84 -7.53 -11.92
CA SER A 143 1.85 -6.60 -12.40
C SER A 143 1.82 -5.26 -11.65
N SER A 144 2.94 -4.52 -11.73
CA SER A 144 3.02 -3.16 -11.19
C SER A 144 2.01 -2.23 -11.86
N MET A 145 1.73 -2.41 -13.16
CA MET A 145 0.75 -1.60 -13.89
C MET A 145 -0.68 -1.88 -13.40
N GLU A 146 -1.05 -3.14 -13.17
CA GLU A 146 -2.36 -3.47 -12.58
C GLU A 146 -2.50 -2.84 -11.19
N SER A 147 -1.46 -2.92 -10.36
CA SER A 147 -1.45 -2.30 -9.03
C SER A 147 -1.60 -0.77 -9.10
N LEU A 148 -0.93 -0.11 -10.05
CA LEU A 148 -1.09 1.33 -10.30
C LEU A 148 -2.51 1.67 -10.74
N LEU A 149 -3.06 0.92 -11.69
CA LEU A 149 -4.43 1.11 -12.18
C LEU A 149 -5.46 0.93 -11.08
N ILE A 150 -5.29 -0.08 -10.21
CA ILE A 150 -6.16 -0.29 -9.05
C ILE A 150 -6.17 0.95 -8.15
N LEU A 151 -5.00 1.53 -7.85
CA LEU A 151 -4.92 2.75 -7.03
C LEU A 151 -5.55 3.97 -7.72
N VAL A 152 -5.33 4.14 -9.02
CA VAL A 152 -5.92 5.25 -9.79
C VAL A 152 -7.44 5.13 -9.84
N VAL A 153 -7.96 3.93 -10.17
CA VAL A 153 -9.40 3.65 -10.21
C VAL A 153 -10.01 3.83 -8.83
N THR A 154 -9.35 3.34 -7.77
CA THR A 154 -9.78 3.54 -6.37
C THR A 154 -9.89 5.02 -6.04
N THR A 155 -8.88 5.81 -6.40
CA THR A 155 -8.88 7.26 -6.17
C THR A 155 -10.08 7.92 -6.85
N ILE A 156 -10.26 7.68 -8.15
CA ILE A 156 -11.33 8.29 -8.95
C ILE A 156 -12.70 7.86 -8.43
N LEU A 157 -12.91 6.56 -8.24
CA LEU A 157 -14.18 5.98 -7.81
C LEU A 157 -14.61 6.54 -6.46
N PHE A 158 -13.76 6.45 -5.44
CA PHE A 158 -14.12 6.90 -4.09
C PHE A 158 -14.22 8.42 -3.99
N PHE A 159 -13.43 9.17 -4.74
CA PHE A 159 -13.58 10.62 -4.79
C PHE A 159 -14.95 11.02 -5.37
N ILE A 160 -15.33 10.45 -6.51
CA ILE A 160 -16.64 10.68 -7.14
C ILE A 160 -17.77 10.29 -6.19
N LEU A 161 -17.69 9.11 -5.57
CA LEU A 161 -18.70 8.64 -4.62
C LEU A 161 -18.80 9.55 -3.39
N GLY A 162 -17.67 10.04 -2.86
CA GLY A 162 -17.64 10.99 -1.75
C GLY A 162 -18.29 12.32 -2.09
N VAL A 163 -17.96 12.88 -3.26
CA VAL A 163 -18.58 14.13 -3.76
C VAL A 163 -20.08 13.93 -3.96
N TRP A 164 -20.47 12.85 -4.65
CA TRP A 164 -21.88 12.51 -4.87
C TRP A 164 -22.65 12.38 -3.55
N ARG A 165 -22.06 11.72 -2.54
CA ARG A 165 -22.68 11.55 -1.23
C ARG A 165 -22.85 12.88 -0.50
N MET A 166 -21.88 13.78 -0.59
CA MET A 166 -21.99 15.13 0.00
C MET A 166 -23.03 16.01 -0.69
N LEU A 167 -23.18 15.88 -2.01
CA LEU A 167 -24.15 16.66 -2.79
C LEU A 167 -25.57 16.10 -2.71
N SER A 168 -25.74 14.83 -2.35
CA SER A 168 -27.05 14.20 -2.24
C SER A 168 -27.84 14.79 -1.06
N PRO A 169 -29.08 15.29 -1.30
CA PRO A 169 -29.87 15.93 -0.25
C PRO A 169 -30.16 14.94 0.89
N ARG A 170 -29.93 15.42 2.12
CA ARG A 170 -30.16 14.63 3.34
C ARG A 170 -31.65 14.40 3.51
N LYS A 171 -32.10 13.14 3.51
CA LYS A 171 -33.41 12.80 4.08
C LYS A 171 -33.28 12.93 5.59
N THR A 172 -33.84 14.02 6.13
CA THR A 172 -34.01 14.28 7.57
C THR A 172 -34.90 13.23 8.21
#